data_AF-A0A956DN36-F1
#
_entry.id   AF-A0A956DN36-F1
#
_cell.length_a   1.000
_cell.length_b   1.000
_cell.length_c   1.000
_cell.angle_alpha   90.00
_cell.angle_beta   90.00
_cell.angle_gamma   90.00
#
_symmetry.space_group_name_H-M   'P 1'
#
loop_
_entity.id
_entity.type
_entity.pdbx_description
1 polymer ?
#
loop_
_entity_poly.entity_id
_entity_poly.type
_entity_poly.pdbx_seq_one_letter_code
_entity_poly.pdbx_strand_id
1 'polypeptide(L)'
;MRAAYLAAYGAHDQATQVLSAISNDTKRFGRISGQVSLVFPGLAEPLWFGSGAHVQPNLALVRAYERGLLGDYRAAEELARPQAGRQPIATASALGRVYAAQGRHDLAANAVGSVASMAPGAAASLLYYQWATHLADSGALAQARDVFGRLGEFGDSRARATVLEGQLDEARERQAVERQNAAERAREAKRRRVDQEDQLVLAEALDRVELASGPRSRDQALDWGLERIRQEHVRHQLRLEASRLEVRAVLDKVEGLKTPAAKRRNIEEALDRLRADRVRDELQATEIALLEAALRDLEGGR
;
A
#
# COMPACT_ATOMS: atom_id res chain seq x y z
N MET A 1 49.53 -24.21 -4.54
CA MET A 1 48.25 -24.87 -4.19
C MET A 1 47.63 -24.45 -2.84
N ARG A 2 48.20 -23.53 -2.03
CA ARG A 2 47.68 -23.23 -0.67
C ARG A 2 46.74 -22.01 -0.55
N ALA A 3 46.53 -21.26 -1.62
CA ALA A 3 45.81 -19.97 -1.61
C ALA A 3 44.27 -20.07 -1.56
N ALA A 4 43.68 -21.18 -1.99
CA ALA A 4 42.26 -21.24 -2.35
C ALA A 4 41.28 -21.35 -1.17
N TYR A 5 41.75 -21.57 0.06
CA TYR A 5 40.88 -22.00 1.18
C TYR A 5 40.59 -20.94 2.26
N LEU A 6 41.19 -19.74 2.17
CA LEU A 6 41.26 -18.83 3.33
C LEU A 6 40.10 -17.81 3.40
N ALA A 7 39.54 -17.36 2.28
CA ALA A 7 38.53 -16.27 2.31
C ALA A 7 37.13 -16.71 2.80
N ALA A 8 36.82 -18.00 2.82
CA ALA A 8 35.51 -18.51 3.26
C ALA A 8 35.34 -18.55 4.80
N TYR A 9 36.42 -18.40 5.57
CA TYR A 9 36.43 -18.55 7.04
C TYR A 9 36.79 -17.26 7.78
N GLY A 10 36.48 -16.09 7.23
CA GLY A 10 36.75 -14.81 7.89
C GLY A 10 38.23 -14.38 7.91
N ALA A 11 39.12 -15.07 7.17
CA ALA A 11 40.51 -14.66 7.04
C ALA A 11 40.69 -13.63 5.90
N HIS A 12 39.96 -12.52 5.98
CA HIS A 12 40.05 -11.43 5.00
C HIS A 12 41.48 -10.91 4.83
N ASP A 13 42.22 -10.75 5.92
CA ASP A 13 43.61 -10.29 5.90
C ASP A 13 44.54 -11.25 5.15
N GLN A 14 44.33 -12.55 5.30
CA GLN A 14 45.13 -13.57 4.61
C GLN A 14 44.79 -13.64 3.13
N ALA A 15 43.51 -13.48 2.77
CA ALA A 15 43.08 -13.41 1.38
C ALA A 15 43.69 -12.18 0.68
N THR A 16 43.66 -11.02 1.33
CA THR A 16 44.29 -9.79 0.82
C THR A 16 45.79 -9.95 0.69
N GLN A 17 46.50 -10.51 1.68
CA GLN A 17 47.95 -10.76 1.58
C GLN A 17 48.32 -11.67 0.41
N VAL A 18 47.53 -12.72 0.15
CA VAL A 18 47.75 -13.62 -0.98
C VAL A 18 47.47 -12.91 -2.31
N LEU A 19 46.39 -12.13 -2.40
CA LEU A 19 46.05 -11.31 -3.57
C LEU A 19 47.16 -10.29 -3.87
N SER A 20 47.63 -9.56 -2.85
CA SER A 20 48.72 -8.59 -2.98
C SER A 20 50.02 -9.26 -3.43
N ALA A 21 50.35 -10.44 -2.87
CA ALA A 21 51.53 -11.19 -3.29
C ALA A 21 51.48 -11.61 -4.77
N ILE A 22 50.32 -12.09 -5.23
CA ILE A 22 50.09 -12.45 -6.64
C ILE A 22 50.14 -11.20 -7.54
N SER A 23 49.53 -10.10 -7.10
CA SER A 23 49.45 -8.83 -7.82
C SER A 23 50.81 -8.14 -7.99
N ASN A 24 51.72 -8.33 -7.01
CA ASN A 24 53.06 -7.77 -7.00
C ASN A 24 54.09 -8.65 -7.75
N ASP A 25 53.87 -9.97 -7.82
CA ASP A 25 54.80 -10.91 -8.47
C ASP A 25 54.52 -11.14 -9.98
N THR A 26 53.96 -10.13 -10.65
CA THR A 26 53.57 -10.17 -12.07
C THR A 26 54.71 -10.51 -13.03
N LYS A 27 55.96 -10.17 -12.66
CA LYS A 27 57.16 -10.50 -13.44
C LYS A 27 57.47 -12.01 -13.45
N ARG A 28 57.05 -12.77 -12.44
CA ARG A 28 57.27 -14.22 -12.41
C ARG A 28 56.26 -14.98 -13.25
N PHE A 29 55.00 -14.55 -13.33
CA PHE A 29 53.97 -15.25 -14.11
C PHE A 29 54.30 -15.36 -15.61
N GLY A 30 55.04 -14.40 -16.18
CA GLY A 30 55.52 -14.49 -17.56
C GLY A 30 56.61 -15.55 -17.81
N ARG A 31 57.16 -16.16 -16.77
CA ARG A 31 58.23 -17.18 -16.83
C ARG A 31 57.82 -18.55 -16.28
N ILE A 32 56.60 -18.70 -15.76
CA ILE A 32 56.11 -19.99 -15.27
C ILE A 32 55.69 -20.80 -16.49
N SER A 33 56.37 -21.93 -16.75
CA SER A 33 56.07 -22.87 -17.84
C SER A 33 54.81 -23.72 -17.60
N GLY A 34 54.08 -23.48 -16.50
CA GLY A 34 52.87 -24.20 -16.10
C GLY A 34 51.66 -23.29 -15.91
N GLN A 35 50.46 -23.86 -16.06
CA GLN A 35 49.20 -23.17 -15.79
C GLN A 35 48.94 -23.09 -14.28
N VAL A 36 48.68 -21.89 -13.77
CA VAL A 36 48.25 -21.64 -12.39
C VAL A 36 46.79 -21.23 -12.40
N SER A 37 45.90 -21.95 -11.71
CA SER A 37 44.53 -21.51 -11.48
C SER A 37 44.37 -20.88 -10.10
N LEU A 38 43.66 -19.77 -10.04
CA LEU A 38 43.19 -19.15 -8.80
C LEU A 38 41.69 -19.40 -8.66
N VAL A 39 41.33 -20.08 -7.58
CA VAL A 39 39.94 -20.27 -7.17
C VAL A 39 39.73 -19.40 -5.94
N PHE A 40 38.82 -18.42 -6.04
CA PHE A 40 38.40 -17.62 -4.91
C PHE A 40 36.99 -18.01 -4.47
N PRO A 41 36.70 -18.01 -3.16
CA PRO A 41 35.34 -18.22 -2.65
C PRO A 41 34.32 -17.30 -3.33
N GLY A 42 33.52 -17.95 -4.18
CA GLY A 42 32.44 -17.40 -4.99
C GLY A 42 32.86 -16.50 -6.17
N LEU A 43 34.05 -16.71 -6.71
CA LEU A 43 34.21 -16.56 -8.16
C LEU A 43 33.38 -17.65 -8.86
N ALA A 44 32.64 -17.27 -9.90
CA ALA A 44 31.90 -18.24 -10.74
C ALA A 44 32.82 -19.20 -11.50
N GLU A 45 34.00 -18.74 -11.89
CA GLU A 45 34.99 -19.50 -12.64
C GLU A 45 36.40 -19.30 -12.06
N PRO A 46 37.27 -20.33 -12.08
CA PRO A 46 38.68 -20.15 -11.76
C PRO A 46 39.35 -19.16 -12.71
N LEU A 47 40.19 -18.27 -12.18
CA LEU A 47 41.03 -17.39 -12.99
C LEU A 47 42.32 -18.12 -13.36
N TRP A 48 42.59 -18.27 -14.65
CA TRP A 48 43.75 -19.01 -15.16
C TRP A 48 44.90 -18.08 -15.55
N PHE A 49 46.09 -18.37 -15.04
CA PHE A 49 47.33 -17.65 -15.31
C PHE A 49 48.30 -18.61 -15.99
N GLY A 50 48.57 -18.38 -17.27
CA GLY A 50 49.54 -19.13 -18.08
C GLY A 50 50.15 -18.22 -19.14
N SER A 51 50.95 -18.76 -20.07
CA SER A 51 51.44 -17.96 -21.20
C SER A 51 50.27 -17.62 -22.15
N GLY A 52 49.88 -16.34 -22.26
CA GLY A 52 48.87 -15.93 -23.24
C GLY A 52 48.12 -14.63 -22.92
N ALA A 53 47.12 -14.34 -23.77
CA ALA A 53 46.33 -13.11 -23.76
C ALA A 53 45.43 -12.91 -22.51
N HIS A 54 45.23 -13.96 -21.71
CA HIS A 54 44.33 -13.95 -20.55
C HIS A 54 44.99 -13.48 -19.24
N VAL A 55 46.32 -13.34 -19.19
CA VAL A 55 47.04 -12.94 -17.97
C VAL A 55 46.64 -11.55 -17.49
N GLN A 56 46.64 -10.56 -18.40
CA GLN A 56 46.34 -9.17 -18.04
C GLN A 56 44.87 -8.99 -17.60
N PRO A 57 43.86 -9.54 -18.30
CA PRO A 57 42.48 -9.52 -17.83
C PRO A 57 42.28 -10.16 -16.45
N ASN A 58 42.88 -11.33 -16.21
CA ASN A 58 42.71 -12.05 -14.96
C ASN A 58 43.39 -11.35 -13.79
N LEU A 59 44.54 -10.71 -14.03
CA LEU A 59 45.21 -9.86 -13.05
C LEU A 59 44.38 -8.62 -12.71
N ALA A 60 43.75 -7.98 -13.69
CA ALA A 60 42.87 -6.83 -13.46
C ALA A 60 41.68 -7.23 -12.58
N LEU A 61 41.07 -8.39 -12.81
CA LEU A 61 39.99 -8.92 -11.97
C LEU A 61 40.47 -9.24 -10.56
N VAL A 62 41.62 -9.90 -10.40
CA VAL A 62 42.25 -10.15 -9.08
C VAL A 62 42.44 -8.85 -8.29
N ARG A 63 42.95 -7.80 -8.95
CA ARG A 63 43.11 -6.47 -8.33
C ARG A 63 41.76 -5.82 -8.02
N ALA A 64 40.75 -6.01 -8.88
CA ALA A 64 39.41 -5.52 -8.60
C ALA A 64 38.83 -6.16 -7.34
N TYR A 65 38.99 -7.48 -7.18
CA TYR A 65 38.60 -8.19 -5.96
C TYR A 65 39.34 -7.69 -4.72
N GLU A 66 40.66 -7.54 -4.81
CA GLU A 66 41.49 -6.98 -3.73
C GLU A 66 41.01 -5.59 -3.31
N ARG A 67 40.79 -4.69 -4.27
CA ARG A 67 40.29 -3.34 -4.02
C ARG A 67 38.90 -3.34 -3.40
N GLY A 68 38.01 -4.21 -3.85
CA GLY A 68 36.68 -4.39 -3.26
C GLY A 68 36.76 -4.85 -1.80
N LEU A 69 37.63 -5.80 -1.47
CA LEU A 69 37.85 -6.25 -0.09
C LEU A 69 38.42 -5.15 0.82
N LEU A 70 39.23 -4.25 0.25
CA LEU A 70 39.77 -3.08 0.95
C LEU A 70 38.78 -1.92 1.06
N GLY A 71 37.55 -2.05 0.53
CA GLY A 71 36.55 -0.99 0.50
C GLY A 71 36.79 0.08 -0.56
N ASP A 72 37.82 -0.06 -1.40
CA ASP A 72 38.12 0.83 -2.53
C ASP A 72 37.29 0.43 -3.76
N TYR A 73 35.97 0.55 -3.61
CA TYR A 73 35.01 0.03 -4.60
C TYR A 73 35.08 0.75 -5.95
N ARG A 74 35.48 2.03 -5.96
CA ARG A 74 35.65 2.79 -7.20
C ARG A 74 36.81 2.23 -8.02
N ALA A 75 37.98 2.02 -7.41
CA ALA A 75 39.10 1.42 -8.10
C ALA A 75 38.78 -0.02 -8.53
N ALA A 76 38.02 -0.76 -7.71
CA ALA A 76 37.56 -2.10 -8.08
C ALA A 76 36.72 -2.10 -9.37
N GLU A 77 35.76 -1.17 -9.47
CA GLU A 77 34.90 -1.02 -10.64
C GLU A 77 35.69 -0.58 -11.89
N GLU A 78 36.59 0.41 -11.75
CA GLU A 78 37.45 0.90 -12.83
C GLU A 78 38.36 -0.20 -13.40
N LEU A 79 38.79 -1.15 -12.56
CA LEU A 79 39.61 -2.29 -12.97
C LEU A 79 38.79 -3.42 -13.62
N ALA A 80 37.59 -3.71 -13.11
CA ALA A 80 36.76 -4.80 -13.59
C ALA A 80 36.03 -4.47 -14.90
N ARG A 81 35.42 -3.27 -15.01
CA ARG A 81 34.54 -2.91 -16.13
C ARG A 81 35.18 -3.09 -17.53
N PRO A 82 36.46 -2.72 -17.77
CA PRO A 82 37.09 -2.93 -19.07
C PRO A 82 37.22 -4.41 -19.48
N GLN A 83 37.09 -5.35 -18.55
CA GLN A 83 37.21 -6.78 -18.82
C GLN A 83 35.90 -7.42 -19.31
N ALA A 84 34.77 -6.71 -19.29
CA ALA A 84 33.45 -7.27 -19.62
C ALA A 84 33.39 -7.93 -21.01
N GLY A 85 34.07 -7.36 -22.02
CA GLY A 85 34.12 -7.95 -23.36
C GLY A 85 35.08 -9.14 -23.51
N ARG A 86 36.02 -9.33 -22.57
CA ARG A 86 37.05 -10.38 -22.63
C ARG A 86 36.77 -11.55 -21.70
N GLN A 87 36.15 -11.27 -20.55
CA GLN A 87 35.86 -12.21 -19.47
C GLN A 87 34.48 -11.87 -18.87
N PRO A 88 33.38 -11.99 -19.63
CA PRO A 88 32.07 -11.48 -19.22
C PRO A 88 31.58 -12.08 -17.90
N ILE A 89 31.71 -13.41 -17.72
CA ILE A 89 31.24 -14.13 -16.53
C ILE A 89 32.01 -13.68 -15.28
N ALA A 90 33.35 -13.73 -15.33
CA ALA A 90 34.18 -13.35 -14.20
C ALA A 90 34.04 -11.84 -13.86
N THR A 91 33.90 -10.99 -14.88
CA THR A 91 33.67 -9.55 -14.70
C THR A 91 32.34 -9.27 -14.02
N ALA A 92 31.26 -9.90 -14.48
CA ALA A 92 29.93 -9.73 -13.90
C ALA A 92 29.87 -10.23 -12.44
N SER A 93 30.51 -11.36 -12.13
CA SER A 93 30.61 -11.86 -10.75
C SER A 93 31.40 -10.89 -9.85
N ALA A 94 32.49 -10.30 -10.37
CA ALA A 94 33.28 -9.30 -9.64
C ALA A 94 32.49 -8.02 -9.39
N LEU A 95 31.88 -7.45 -10.43
CA LEU A 95 31.06 -6.24 -10.33
C LEU A 95 29.84 -6.46 -9.43
N GLY A 96 29.20 -7.64 -9.51
CA GLY A 96 28.08 -8.02 -8.65
C GLY A 96 28.43 -7.86 -7.17
N ARG A 97 29.60 -8.36 -6.76
CA ARG A 97 30.09 -8.24 -5.38
C ARG A 97 30.45 -6.82 -4.98
N VAL A 98 31.11 -6.07 -5.88
CA VAL A 98 31.45 -4.66 -5.63
C VAL A 98 30.17 -3.86 -5.41
N TYR A 99 29.15 -4.04 -6.23
CA TYR A 99 27.86 -3.36 -6.05
C TYR A 99 27.13 -3.82 -4.79
N ALA A 100 27.13 -5.11 -4.47
CA ALA A 100 26.52 -5.61 -3.25
C ALA A 100 27.21 -5.06 -1.99
N ALA A 101 28.55 -4.95 -1.98
CA ALA A 101 29.31 -4.37 -0.88
C ALA A 101 29.05 -2.85 -0.71
N GLN A 102 28.65 -2.17 -1.78
CA GLN A 102 28.16 -0.79 -1.75
C GLN A 102 26.68 -0.67 -1.33
N GLY A 103 25.98 -1.77 -1.05
CA GLY A 103 24.52 -1.79 -0.81
C GLY A 103 23.65 -1.58 -2.06
N ARG A 104 24.25 -1.64 -3.26
CA ARG A 104 23.56 -1.43 -4.55
C ARG A 104 23.10 -2.76 -5.15
N HIS A 105 22.20 -3.45 -4.44
CA HIS A 105 21.78 -4.82 -4.77
C HIS A 105 21.07 -4.96 -6.12
N ASP A 106 20.36 -3.93 -6.60
CA ASP A 106 19.76 -3.93 -7.96
C ASP A 106 20.81 -4.04 -9.06
N LEU A 107 21.90 -3.27 -8.92
CA LEU A 107 22.99 -3.29 -9.89
C LEU A 107 23.81 -4.57 -9.79
N ALA A 108 23.93 -5.11 -8.58
CA ALA A 108 24.53 -6.41 -8.36
C ALA A 108 23.73 -7.51 -9.08
N ALA A 109 22.41 -7.51 -8.92
CA ALA A 109 21.51 -8.44 -9.59
C ALA A 109 21.57 -8.30 -11.12
N ASN A 110 21.55 -7.07 -11.64
CA ASN A 110 21.64 -6.82 -13.09
C ASN A 110 22.98 -7.26 -13.68
N ALA A 111 24.10 -7.00 -12.98
CA ALA A 111 25.43 -7.41 -13.43
C ALA A 111 25.49 -8.94 -13.59
N VAL A 112 25.09 -9.69 -12.56
CA VAL A 112 25.18 -11.16 -12.54
C VAL A 112 24.12 -11.82 -13.43
N GLY A 113 22.87 -11.35 -13.38
CA GLY A 113 21.75 -11.92 -14.13
C GLY A 113 21.95 -11.90 -15.65
N SER A 114 22.63 -10.87 -16.17
CA SER A 114 22.91 -10.72 -17.61
C SER A 114 23.80 -11.84 -18.19
N VAL A 115 24.62 -12.50 -17.37
CA VAL A 115 25.56 -13.53 -17.81
C VAL A 115 25.25 -14.93 -17.25
N ALA A 116 24.32 -15.05 -16.30
CA ALA A 116 24.05 -16.32 -15.61
C ALA A 116 23.63 -17.45 -16.55
N SER A 117 22.89 -17.12 -17.62
CA SER A 117 22.48 -18.07 -18.67
C SER A 117 23.60 -18.45 -19.65
N MET A 118 24.69 -17.67 -19.70
CA MET A 118 25.84 -17.91 -20.59
C MET A 118 26.87 -18.84 -19.96
N ALA A 119 26.87 -18.98 -18.63
CA ALA A 119 27.84 -19.79 -17.93
C ALA A 119 27.53 -21.29 -18.06
N PRO A 120 28.56 -22.15 -18.23
CA PRO A 120 28.36 -23.58 -18.32
C PRO A 120 28.33 -24.25 -16.94
N GLY A 121 27.56 -25.34 -16.82
CA GLY A 121 27.64 -26.29 -15.72
C GLY A 121 27.54 -25.65 -14.32
N ALA A 122 28.50 -25.99 -13.45
CA ALA A 122 28.51 -25.53 -12.05
C ALA A 122 28.67 -24.01 -11.90
N ALA A 123 29.32 -23.34 -12.86
CA ALA A 123 29.45 -21.87 -12.85
C ALA A 123 28.08 -21.19 -13.02
N ALA A 124 27.18 -21.78 -13.82
CA ALA A 124 25.80 -21.30 -13.97
C ALA A 124 25.07 -21.32 -12.63
N SER A 125 25.07 -22.46 -11.93
CA SER A 125 24.38 -22.59 -10.63
C SER A 125 24.88 -21.59 -9.60
N LEU A 126 26.20 -21.35 -9.55
CA LEU A 126 26.77 -20.35 -8.65
C LEU A 126 26.37 -18.91 -9.02
N LEU A 127 26.30 -18.56 -10.30
CA LEU A 127 25.83 -17.23 -10.74
C LEU A 127 24.34 -17.05 -10.49
N TYR A 128 23.51 -18.05 -10.78
CA TYR A 128 22.08 -18.00 -10.44
C TYR A 128 21.86 -17.85 -8.94
N TYR A 129 22.68 -18.53 -8.12
CA TYR A 129 22.63 -18.39 -6.67
C TYR A 129 23.00 -16.97 -6.20
N GLN A 130 24.08 -16.40 -6.76
CA GLN A 130 24.48 -15.01 -6.50
C GLN A 130 23.40 -14.03 -6.94
N TRP A 131 22.84 -14.24 -8.13
CA TRP A 131 21.77 -13.42 -8.67
C TRP A 131 20.52 -13.46 -7.79
N ALA A 132 20.07 -14.65 -7.38
CA ALA A 132 18.93 -14.82 -6.47
C ALA A 132 19.16 -14.14 -5.11
N THR A 133 20.39 -14.20 -4.60
CA THR A 133 20.76 -13.50 -3.36
C THR A 133 20.63 -11.98 -3.53
N HIS A 134 21.19 -11.43 -4.60
CA HIS A 134 21.08 -9.99 -4.88
C HIS A 134 19.63 -9.55 -5.14
N LEU A 135 18.82 -10.39 -5.81
CA LEU A 135 17.38 -10.14 -5.96
C LEU A 135 16.67 -10.10 -4.60
N ALA A 136 16.98 -11.03 -3.68
CA ALA A 136 16.40 -11.02 -2.34
C ALA A 136 16.78 -9.75 -1.57
N ASP A 137 18.07 -9.38 -1.58
CA ASP A 137 18.57 -8.19 -0.89
C ASP A 137 18.01 -6.89 -1.46
N SER A 138 17.71 -6.85 -2.77
CA SER A 138 17.03 -5.71 -3.42
C SER A 138 15.53 -5.60 -3.12
N GLY A 139 14.94 -6.61 -2.48
CA GLY A 139 13.49 -6.68 -2.24
C GLY A 139 12.69 -7.27 -3.41
N ALA A 140 13.33 -7.77 -4.47
CA ALA A 140 12.69 -8.49 -5.58
C ALA A 140 12.34 -9.95 -5.18
N LEU A 141 11.62 -10.12 -4.07
CA LEU A 141 11.43 -11.40 -3.37
C LEU A 141 10.80 -12.50 -4.25
N ALA A 142 9.84 -12.15 -5.12
CA ALA A 142 9.19 -13.10 -6.01
C ALA A 142 10.18 -13.68 -7.05
N GLN A 143 10.98 -12.82 -7.68
CA GLN A 143 11.99 -13.26 -8.64
C GLN A 143 13.09 -14.07 -7.94
N ALA A 144 13.54 -13.62 -6.77
CA ALA A 144 14.52 -14.33 -5.96
C ALA A 144 14.05 -15.74 -5.60
N ARG A 145 12.79 -15.88 -5.14
CA ARG A 145 12.17 -17.16 -4.80
C ARG A 145 12.15 -18.09 -6.01
N ASP A 146 11.76 -17.59 -7.17
CA ASP A 146 11.68 -18.40 -8.38
C ASP A 146 13.07 -18.88 -8.86
N VAL A 147 14.09 -18.02 -8.76
CA VAL A 147 15.46 -18.41 -9.12
C VAL A 147 16.00 -19.43 -8.11
N PHE A 148 15.82 -19.23 -6.81
CA PHE A 148 16.21 -20.22 -5.79
C PHE A 148 15.47 -21.55 -5.96
N GLY A 149 14.18 -21.53 -6.34
CA GLY A 149 13.40 -22.73 -6.61
C GLY A 149 13.96 -23.55 -7.78
N ARG A 150 14.43 -22.89 -8.85
CA ARG A 150 15.06 -23.56 -10.00
C ARG A 150 16.42 -24.19 -9.67
N LEU A 151 17.11 -23.67 -8.67
CA LEU A 151 18.41 -24.20 -8.23
C LEU A 151 18.30 -25.50 -7.42
N GLY A 152 17.12 -25.82 -6.88
CA GLY A 152 16.87 -27.04 -6.13
C GLY A 152 17.79 -27.18 -4.91
N GLU A 153 18.57 -28.26 -4.87
CA GLU A 153 19.47 -28.62 -3.76
C GLU A 153 20.86 -27.95 -3.84
N PHE A 154 21.06 -26.96 -4.73
CA PHE A 154 22.33 -26.23 -4.77
C PHE A 154 22.47 -25.30 -3.55
N GLY A 155 23.44 -25.57 -2.68
CA GLY A 155 23.67 -24.78 -1.47
C GLY A 155 22.48 -24.84 -0.51
N ASP A 156 22.00 -23.69 -0.04
CA ASP A 156 20.80 -23.53 0.81
C ASP A 156 19.58 -23.01 0.03
N SER A 157 19.60 -23.10 -1.32
CA SER A 157 18.58 -22.48 -2.20
C SER A 157 17.15 -22.87 -1.82
N ARG A 158 16.91 -24.16 -1.54
CA ARG A 158 15.58 -24.65 -1.15
C ARG A 158 15.08 -24.00 0.14
N ALA A 159 15.92 -23.89 1.16
CA ALA A 159 15.56 -23.25 2.42
C ALA A 159 15.26 -21.75 2.22
N ARG A 160 16.08 -21.06 1.42
CA ARG A 160 15.85 -19.65 1.07
C ARG A 160 14.55 -19.43 0.30
N ALA A 161 14.23 -20.31 -0.67
CA ALA A 161 12.97 -20.24 -1.42
C ALA A 161 11.76 -20.36 -0.49
N THR A 162 11.77 -21.27 0.48
CA THR A 162 10.69 -21.43 1.49
C THR A 162 10.55 -20.20 2.38
N VAL A 163 11.66 -19.61 2.83
CA VAL A 163 11.62 -18.36 3.63
C VAL A 163 10.99 -17.22 2.83
N LEU A 164 11.40 -17.04 1.57
CA LEU A 164 10.87 -16.00 0.70
C LEU A 164 9.38 -16.21 0.38
N GLU A 165 8.93 -17.46 0.24
CA GLU A 165 7.52 -17.80 0.06
C GLU A 165 6.69 -17.34 1.27
N GLY A 166 7.14 -17.61 2.49
CA GLY A 166 6.51 -17.10 3.71
C GLY A 166 6.44 -15.57 3.75
N GLN A 167 7.53 -14.88 3.40
CA GLN A 167 7.56 -13.41 3.34
C GLN A 167 6.58 -12.84 2.30
N LEU A 168 6.45 -13.48 1.15
CA LEU A 168 5.51 -13.09 0.09
C LEU A 168 4.05 -13.27 0.54
N ASP A 169 3.75 -14.37 1.23
CA ASP A 169 2.41 -14.62 1.75
C ASP A 169 2.03 -13.64 2.86
N GLU A 170 2.93 -13.34 3.79
CA GLU A 170 2.74 -12.27 4.78
C GLU A 170 2.51 -10.90 4.13
N ALA A 171 3.27 -10.57 3.07
CA ALA A 171 3.09 -9.32 2.35
C ALA A 171 1.73 -9.24 1.64
N ARG A 172 1.27 -10.36 1.05
CA ARG A 172 -0.07 -10.46 0.43
C ARG A 172 -1.17 -10.32 1.47
N GLU A 173 -1.04 -10.96 2.63
CA GLU A 173 -2.01 -10.85 3.72
C GLU A 173 -2.10 -9.41 4.25
N ARG A 174 -0.96 -8.78 4.53
CA ARG A 174 -0.91 -7.35 4.91
C ARG A 174 -1.63 -6.47 3.89
N GLN A 175 -1.34 -6.67 2.60
CA GLN A 175 -1.98 -5.91 1.53
C GLN A 175 -3.50 -6.17 1.45
N ALA A 176 -3.95 -7.40 1.69
CA ALA A 176 -5.36 -7.75 1.70
C ALA A 176 -6.09 -7.05 2.86
N VAL A 177 -5.51 -7.06 4.06
CA VAL A 177 -6.04 -6.37 5.25
C VAL A 177 -6.09 -4.86 5.02
N GLU A 178 -5.05 -4.26 4.47
CA GLU A 178 -5.02 -2.82 4.14
C GLU A 178 -6.12 -2.44 3.14
N ARG A 179 -6.32 -3.25 2.10
CA ARG A 179 -7.39 -3.04 1.11
C ARG A 179 -8.78 -3.16 1.73
N GLN A 180 -8.99 -4.14 2.61
CA GLN A 180 -10.25 -4.30 3.33
C GLN A 180 -10.54 -3.09 4.23
N ASN A 181 -9.55 -2.66 5.02
CA ASN A 181 -9.66 -1.48 5.89
C ASN A 181 -9.91 -0.20 5.08
N ALA A 182 -9.24 -0.03 3.94
CA ALA A 182 -9.47 1.11 3.05
C ALA A 182 -10.89 1.10 2.47
N ALA A 183 -11.41 -0.07 2.06
CA ALA A 183 -12.76 -0.22 1.56
C ALA A 183 -13.81 0.08 2.63
N GLU A 184 -13.58 -0.34 3.88
CA GLU A 184 -14.46 -0.05 5.01
C GLU A 184 -14.51 1.46 5.32
N ARG A 185 -13.35 2.12 5.40
CA ARG A 185 -13.28 3.58 5.57
C ARG A 185 -14.00 4.33 4.46
N ALA A 186 -13.88 3.87 3.22
CA ALA A 186 -14.59 4.48 2.09
C ALA A 186 -16.11 4.32 2.20
N ARG A 187 -16.58 3.16 2.67
CA ARG A 187 -18.02 2.92 2.92
C ARG A 187 -18.53 3.79 4.06
N GLU A 188 -17.79 3.89 5.16
CA GLU A 188 -18.17 4.72 6.30
C GLU A 188 -18.18 6.21 5.92
N ALA A 189 -17.15 6.69 5.20
CA ALA A 189 -17.12 8.06 4.70
C ALA A 189 -18.31 8.37 3.79
N LYS A 190 -18.69 7.42 2.92
CA LYS A 190 -19.89 7.56 2.09
C LYS A 190 -21.17 7.65 2.94
N ARG A 191 -21.32 6.81 3.97
CA ARG A 191 -22.46 6.88 4.90
C ARG A 191 -22.53 8.24 5.58
N ARG A 192 -21.42 8.71 6.18
CA ARG A 192 -21.35 10.03 6.82
C ARG A 192 -21.72 11.17 5.87
N ARG A 193 -21.30 11.11 4.61
CA ARG A 193 -21.71 12.11 3.60
C ARG A 193 -23.20 12.08 3.33
N VAL A 194 -23.78 10.89 3.19
CA VAL A 194 -25.23 10.74 3.03
C VAL A 194 -25.97 11.31 4.25
N ASP A 195 -25.52 10.98 5.46
CA ASP A 195 -26.09 11.49 6.71
C ASP A 195 -26.03 13.03 6.74
N GLN A 196 -24.88 13.62 6.43
CA GLN A 196 -24.69 15.08 6.42
C GLN A 196 -25.57 15.77 5.38
N GLU A 197 -25.61 15.25 4.16
CA GLU A 197 -26.46 15.78 3.08
C GLU A 197 -27.94 15.71 3.46
N ASP A 198 -28.39 14.58 4.03
CA ASP A 198 -29.78 14.42 4.47
C ASP A 198 -30.13 15.38 5.63
N GLN A 199 -29.19 15.65 6.56
CA GLN A 199 -29.37 16.63 7.63
C GLN A 199 -29.43 18.08 7.11
N LEU A 200 -28.66 18.42 6.07
CA LEU A 200 -28.75 19.73 5.41
C LEU A 200 -30.11 19.90 4.71
N VAL A 201 -30.58 18.87 4.01
CA VAL A 201 -31.91 18.88 3.37
C VAL A 201 -33.02 18.98 4.42
N LEU A 202 -32.89 18.28 5.55
CA LEU A 202 -33.83 18.41 6.67
C LEU A 202 -33.94 19.85 7.15
N ALA A 203 -32.80 20.50 7.44
CA ALA A 203 -32.78 21.88 7.91
C ALA A 203 -33.44 22.83 6.89
N GLU A 204 -33.07 22.72 5.61
CA GLU A 204 -33.67 23.55 4.55
C GLU A 204 -35.17 23.31 4.37
N ALA A 205 -35.62 22.06 4.48
CA ALA A 205 -37.04 21.74 4.39
C ALA A 205 -37.84 22.35 5.56
N LEU A 206 -37.29 22.32 6.79
CA LEU A 206 -37.93 22.93 7.95
C LEU A 206 -38.02 24.45 7.83
N ASP A 207 -36.96 25.12 7.39
CA ASP A 207 -36.97 26.57 7.12
C ASP A 207 -38.07 26.94 6.10
N ARG A 208 -38.22 26.12 5.04
CA ARG A 208 -39.27 26.32 4.03
C ARG A 208 -40.67 26.11 4.58
N VAL A 209 -40.88 25.11 5.44
CA VAL A 209 -42.17 24.87 6.10
C VAL A 209 -42.51 26.04 7.03
N GLU A 210 -41.54 26.55 7.79
CA GLU A 210 -41.74 27.67 8.72
C GLU A 210 -42.09 28.97 7.97
N LEU A 211 -41.40 29.26 6.86
CA LEU A 211 -41.61 30.49 6.07
C LEU A 211 -42.87 30.47 5.19
N ALA A 212 -43.50 29.31 5.01
CA ALA A 212 -44.65 29.17 4.12
C ALA A 212 -45.93 29.81 4.72
N SER A 213 -46.57 30.70 3.93
CA SER A 213 -47.72 31.51 4.36
C SER A 213 -49.04 30.74 4.54
N GLY A 214 -49.12 29.48 4.13
CA GLY A 214 -50.34 28.70 4.25
C GLY A 214 -50.16 27.18 4.15
N PRO A 215 -51.24 26.41 4.42
CA PRO A 215 -51.16 24.95 4.55
C PRO A 215 -50.62 24.27 3.29
N ARG A 216 -51.17 24.61 2.11
CA ARG A 216 -50.74 24.02 0.84
C ARG A 216 -49.26 24.27 0.52
N SER A 217 -48.74 25.46 0.85
CA SER A 217 -47.31 25.75 0.64
C SER A 217 -46.42 24.99 1.61
N ARG A 218 -46.91 24.69 2.82
CA ARG A 218 -46.20 23.85 3.80
C ARG A 218 -46.17 22.40 3.36
N ASP A 219 -47.30 21.88 2.85
CA ASP A 219 -47.37 20.53 2.27
C ASP A 219 -46.36 20.38 1.13
N GLN A 220 -46.29 21.38 0.23
CA GLN A 220 -45.31 21.39 -0.86
C GLN A 220 -43.86 21.44 -0.36
N ALA A 221 -43.58 22.19 0.70
CA ALA A 221 -42.24 22.26 1.32
C ALA A 221 -41.87 20.93 1.98
N LEU A 222 -42.82 20.29 2.67
CA LEU A 222 -42.66 18.97 3.27
C LEU A 222 -42.39 17.90 2.20
N ASP A 223 -43.22 17.85 1.15
CA ASP A 223 -43.05 16.91 0.04
C ASP A 223 -41.67 17.08 -0.64
N TRP A 224 -41.26 18.33 -0.87
CA TRP A 224 -39.95 18.65 -1.43
C TRP A 224 -38.79 18.06 -0.61
N GLY A 225 -38.87 18.13 0.71
CA GLY A 225 -37.87 17.58 1.63
C GLY A 225 -37.91 16.05 1.67
N LEU A 226 -39.10 15.46 1.75
CA LEU A 226 -39.29 14.00 1.79
C LEU A 226 -38.79 13.31 0.52
N GLU A 227 -38.93 13.94 -0.65
CA GLU A 227 -38.41 13.43 -1.91
C GLU A 227 -36.87 13.38 -1.96
N ARG A 228 -36.19 14.27 -1.22
CA ARG A 228 -34.73 14.45 -1.30
C ARG A 228 -33.96 13.74 -0.19
N ILE A 229 -34.55 13.64 0.99
CA ILE A 229 -33.97 12.88 2.10
C ILE A 229 -33.98 11.40 1.71
N ARG A 230 -32.84 10.71 1.86
CA ARG A 230 -32.70 9.29 1.50
C ARG A 230 -32.99 8.37 2.69
N GLN A 231 -32.67 8.82 3.90
CA GLN A 231 -32.78 8.02 5.12
C GLN A 231 -34.15 8.14 5.76
N GLU A 232 -34.80 7.00 6.00
CA GLU A 232 -36.17 6.99 6.53
C GLU A 232 -36.27 7.61 7.93
N HIS A 233 -35.26 7.48 8.79
CA HIS A 233 -35.28 8.10 10.10
C HIS A 233 -35.21 9.64 10.03
N VAL A 234 -34.50 10.19 9.04
CA VAL A 234 -34.45 11.65 8.80
C VAL A 234 -35.77 12.14 8.18
N ARG A 235 -36.40 11.34 7.30
CA ARG A 235 -37.76 11.62 6.79
C ARG A 235 -38.79 11.64 7.92
N HIS A 236 -38.66 10.70 8.85
CA HIS A 236 -39.50 10.63 10.03
C HIS A 236 -39.35 11.89 10.90
N GLN A 237 -38.11 12.30 11.15
CA GLN A 237 -37.80 13.54 11.86
C GLN A 237 -38.43 14.75 11.17
N LEU A 238 -38.31 14.87 9.83
CA LEU A 238 -38.95 15.95 9.07
C LEU A 238 -40.47 15.99 9.28
N ARG A 239 -41.16 14.84 9.20
CA ARG A 239 -42.62 14.77 9.41
C ARG A 239 -43.02 15.25 10.80
N LEU A 240 -42.27 14.86 11.83
CA LEU A 240 -42.55 15.25 13.21
C LEU A 240 -42.38 16.75 13.43
N GLU A 241 -41.25 17.31 12.99
CA GLU A 241 -40.98 18.73 13.16
C GLU A 241 -41.93 19.59 12.29
N ALA A 242 -42.28 19.14 11.09
CA ALA A 242 -43.28 19.82 10.25
C ALA A 242 -44.67 19.83 10.91
N SER A 243 -45.08 18.73 11.55
CA SER A 243 -46.34 18.65 12.30
C SER A 243 -46.38 19.65 13.46
N ARG A 244 -45.27 19.79 14.20
CA ARG A 244 -45.13 20.81 15.26
C ARG A 244 -45.27 22.23 14.74
N LEU A 245 -44.60 22.54 13.62
CA LEU A 245 -44.68 23.86 12.98
C LEU A 245 -46.11 24.18 12.53
N GLU A 246 -46.83 23.21 11.97
CA GLU A 246 -48.23 23.40 11.55
C GLU A 246 -49.14 23.68 12.74
N VAL A 247 -49.03 22.91 13.83
CA VAL A 247 -49.81 23.13 15.06
C VAL A 247 -49.54 24.50 15.64
N ARG A 248 -48.27 24.90 15.75
CA ARG A 248 -47.89 26.23 16.24
C ARG A 248 -48.51 27.33 15.38
N ALA A 249 -48.41 27.23 14.07
CA ALA A 249 -48.98 28.22 13.16
C ALA A 249 -50.53 28.30 13.25
N VAL A 250 -51.20 27.18 13.50
CA VAL A 250 -52.66 27.16 13.75
C VAL A 250 -52.99 27.88 15.05
N LEU A 251 -52.25 27.61 16.14
CA LEU A 251 -52.47 28.26 17.43
C LEU A 251 -52.22 29.77 17.35
N ASP A 252 -51.12 30.21 16.71
CA ASP A 252 -50.80 31.63 16.48
C ASP A 252 -51.92 32.32 15.68
N LYS A 253 -52.44 31.65 14.65
CA LYS A 253 -53.56 32.16 13.85
C LYS A 253 -54.83 32.27 14.70
N VAL A 254 -55.14 31.24 15.48
CA VAL A 254 -56.33 31.18 16.34
C VAL A 254 -56.32 32.28 17.39
N GLU A 255 -55.16 32.60 17.96
CA GLU A 255 -55.02 33.69 18.93
C GLU A 255 -55.49 35.03 18.35
N GLY A 256 -55.11 35.32 17.10
CA GLY A 256 -55.49 36.54 16.38
C GLY A 256 -56.96 36.62 15.90
N LEU A 257 -57.74 35.55 15.99
CA LEU A 257 -59.15 35.55 15.55
C LEU A 257 -60.07 36.19 16.60
N LYS A 258 -61.05 36.97 16.14
CA LYS A 258 -61.95 37.73 17.02
C LYS A 258 -63.08 36.89 17.64
N THR A 259 -63.57 35.87 16.94
CA THR A 259 -64.78 35.15 17.35
C THR A 259 -64.46 33.74 17.82
N PRO A 260 -65.07 33.27 18.94
CA PRO A 260 -64.88 31.90 19.41
C PRO A 260 -65.27 30.84 18.36
N ALA A 261 -66.30 31.11 17.56
CA ALA A 261 -66.72 30.22 16.48
C ALA A 261 -65.63 30.04 15.40
N ALA A 262 -64.93 31.12 15.04
CA ALA A 262 -63.82 31.03 14.07
C ALA A 262 -62.60 30.32 14.65
N LYS A 263 -62.30 30.54 15.94
CA LYS A 263 -61.24 29.84 16.68
C LYS A 263 -61.48 28.33 16.69
N ARG A 264 -62.67 27.92 17.13
CA ARG A 264 -63.13 26.52 17.16
C ARG A 264 -62.98 25.85 15.81
N ARG A 265 -63.52 26.47 14.76
CA ARG A 265 -63.47 25.91 13.40
C ARG A 265 -62.03 25.67 12.91
N ASN A 266 -61.10 26.59 13.15
CA ASN A 266 -59.70 26.42 12.72
C ASN A 266 -58.99 25.30 13.50
N ILE A 267 -59.28 25.14 14.80
CA ILE A 267 -58.70 24.04 15.61
C ILE A 267 -59.26 22.69 15.14
N GLU A 268 -60.58 22.58 14.95
CA GLU A 268 -61.23 21.35 14.46
C GLU A 268 -60.69 20.96 13.07
N GLU A 269 -60.58 21.91 12.13
CA GLU A 269 -59.97 21.66 10.81
C GLU A 269 -58.50 21.19 10.91
N ALA A 270 -57.74 21.69 11.89
CA ALA A 270 -56.35 21.26 12.10
C ALA A 270 -56.25 19.85 12.71
N LEU A 271 -57.12 19.52 13.67
CA LEU A 271 -57.21 18.17 14.24
C LEU A 271 -57.61 17.14 13.18
N ASP A 272 -58.57 17.47 12.32
CA ASP A 272 -59.00 16.59 11.23
C ASP A 272 -57.86 16.36 10.23
N ARG A 273 -57.06 17.38 9.93
CA ARG A 273 -55.88 17.24 9.06
C ARG A 273 -54.80 16.38 9.68
N LEU A 274 -54.45 16.60 10.95
CA LEU A 274 -53.46 15.79 11.66
C LEU A 274 -53.86 14.32 11.69
N ARG A 275 -55.13 14.03 12.04
CA ARG A 275 -55.65 12.66 12.09
C ARG A 275 -55.77 12.00 10.72
N ALA A 276 -55.85 12.79 9.64
CA ALA A 276 -55.84 12.29 8.27
C ALA A 276 -54.42 12.10 7.70
N ASP A 277 -53.39 12.58 8.40
CA ASP A 277 -52.01 12.46 7.97
C ASP A 277 -51.53 11.00 8.10
N ARG A 278 -50.46 10.64 7.38
CA ARG A 278 -49.87 9.30 7.38
C ARG A 278 -48.90 9.06 8.55
N VAL A 279 -48.74 10.05 9.43
CA VAL A 279 -47.92 9.94 10.64
C VAL A 279 -48.73 9.18 11.69
N ARG A 280 -48.10 8.27 12.44
CA ARG A 280 -48.80 7.54 13.50
C ARG A 280 -49.20 8.51 14.60
N ASP A 281 -50.45 8.43 15.05
CA ASP A 281 -51.01 9.27 16.13
C ASP A 281 -50.13 9.30 17.39
N GLU A 282 -49.48 8.18 17.74
CA GLU A 282 -48.56 8.08 18.88
C GLU A 282 -47.42 9.12 18.84
N LEU A 283 -47.02 9.51 17.63
CA LEU A 283 -45.93 10.45 17.39
C LEU A 283 -46.40 11.90 17.28
N GLN A 284 -47.71 12.10 17.08
CA GLN A 284 -48.39 13.40 17.06
C GLN A 284 -49.24 13.62 18.32
N ALA A 285 -49.14 12.74 19.32
CA ALA A 285 -50.00 12.76 20.49
C ALA A 285 -49.89 14.06 21.28
N THR A 286 -48.69 14.67 21.30
CA THR A 286 -48.46 15.96 21.96
C THR A 286 -49.17 17.09 21.21
N GLU A 287 -49.05 17.10 19.89
CA GLU A 287 -49.62 18.07 18.97
C GLU A 287 -51.16 18.01 18.97
N ILE A 288 -51.71 16.79 18.94
CA ILE A 288 -53.15 16.53 19.09
C ILE A 288 -53.62 17.02 20.47
N ALA A 289 -52.92 16.66 21.55
CA ALA A 289 -53.29 17.06 22.90
C ALA A 289 -53.27 18.60 23.10
N LEU A 290 -52.32 19.30 22.46
CA LEU A 290 -52.25 20.77 22.47
C LEU A 290 -53.48 21.40 21.81
N LEU A 291 -53.87 20.92 20.63
CA LEU A 291 -55.07 21.40 19.94
C LEU A 291 -56.36 21.06 20.69
N GLU A 292 -56.45 19.86 21.26
CA GLU A 292 -57.59 19.45 22.09
C GLU A 292 -57.70 20.25 23.40
N ALA A 293 -56.57 20.62 24.01
CA ALA A 293 -56.55 21.52 25.16
C ALA A 293 -57.05 22.92 24.77
N ALA A 294 -56.53 23.48 23.67
CA ALA A 294 -56.98 24.79 23.16
C ALA A 294 -58.49 24.79 22.82
N LEU A 295 -59.02 23.67 22.32
CA LEU A 295 -60.45 23.51 22.07
C LEU A 295 -61.27 23.53 23.37
N ARG A 296 -60.81 22.81 24.40
CA ARG A 296 -61.47 22.77 25.73
C ARG A 296 -61.50 24.15 26.39
N ASP A 297 -60.41 24.91 26.31
CA ASP A 297 -60.34 26.26 26.88
C ASP A 297 -61.37 27.22 26.24
N LEU A 298 -61.63 27.08 24.93
CA LEU A 298 -62.67 27.84 24.23
C LEU A 298 -64.10 27.43 24.65
N GLU A 299 -64.31 26.19 25.07
CA GLU A 299 -65.60 25.68 25.51
C GLU A 299 -65.89 26.04 26.97
N GLY A 300 -64.86 26.06 27.83
CA GLY A 300 -64.95 26.42 29.25
C GLY A 300 -65.02 27.92 29.54
N GLY A 301 -64.58 28.77 28.60
CA GLY A 301 -64.64 30.24 28.71
C GLY A 301 -65.96 30.89 28.31
N ARG A 302 -67.08 30.16 28.35
CA ARG A 302 -68.44 30.68 28.07
C ARG A 302 -69.12 31.27 29.30
#